data_AF-A0A843DKU6-F1
#
_entry.id   AF-A0A843DKU6-F1
#
_cell.length_a   1.000
_cell.length_b   1.000
_cell.length_c   1.000
_cell.angle_alpha   90.00
_cell.angle_beta   90.00
_cell.angle_gamma   90.00
#
_symmetry.space_group_name_H-M   'P 1'
#
loop_
_entity.id
_entity.type
_entity.pdbx_description
1 polymer ?
#
loop_
_entity_poly.entity_id
_entity_poly.type
_entity_poly.pdbx_seq_one_letter_code
_entity_poly.pdbx_strand_id
1 'polypeptide(L)'
;MPSKEDVWQALLTAFPEPDDADSYVPALYYSQMADALASLAKVYADAFSDAAYRIRKENLTSETYTLIEHFRETRKVDVALVREDHPDIYGELVHLDARTAQSILGAGVLFWQCADVEGEEALLDKAVITVKALEESLGEEYAAPYMVLKRTHDRFEVVPR
;
A
#
# COMPACT_ATOMS: atom_id res chain seq x y z
N MET A 1 -19.10 22.04 -3.62
CA MET A 1 -17.63 21.82 -3.71
C MET A 1 -17.04 23.04 -4.39
N PRO A 2 -15.83 23.49 -4.00
CA PRO A 2 -15.15 24.58 -4.69
C PRO A 2 -14.98 24.23 -6.18
N SER A 3 -15.13 25.22 -7.04
CA SER A 3 -14.89 25.07 -8.48
C SER A 3 -13.39 24.94 -8.75
N LYS A 4 -13.03 24.47 -9.96
CA LYS A 4 -11.63 24.43 -10.39
C LYS A 4 -10.98 25.82 -10.33
N GLU A 5 -11.75 26.86 -10.63
CA GLU A 5 -11.29 28.25 -10.57
C GLU A 5 -11.04 28.69 -9.12
N ASP A 6 -11.92 28.33 -8.18
CA ASP A 6 -11.73 28.66 -6.75
C ASP A 6 -10.44 28.03 -6.20
N VAL A 7 -10.16 26.78 -6.60
CA VAL A 7 -8.93 26.07 -6.22
C VAL A 7 -7.71 26.73 -6.86
N TRP A 8 -7.81 27.13 -8.14
CA TRP A 8 -6.73 27.80 -8.85
C TRP A 8 -6.37 29.15 -8.23
N GLN A 9 -7.36 29.98 -7.89
CA GLN A 9 -7.13 31.27 -7.24
C GLN A 9 -6.53 31.13 -5.84
N ALA A 10 -6.98 30.14 -5.06
CA ALA A 10 -6.39 29.83 -3.77
C ALA A 10 -4.91 29.40 -3.91
N LEU A 11 -4.61 28.62 -4.95
CA LEU A 11 -3.23 28.19 -5.25
C LEU A 11 -2.33 29.36 -5.64
N LEU A 12 -2.79 30.25 -6.53
CA LEU A 12 -2.05 31.47 -6.90
C LEU A 12 -1.84 32.43 -5.72
N THR A 13 -2.73 32.38 -4.73
CA THR A 13 -2.58 33.17 -3.50
C THR A 13 -1.53 32.55 -2.56
N ALA A 14 -1.53 31.24 -2.43
CA ALA A 14 -0.59 30.51 -1.55
C ALA A 14 0.80 30.36 -2.16
N PHE A 15 0.86 30.24 -3.49
CA PHE A 15 2.04 30.17 -4.32
C PHE A 15 1.89 31.28 -5.36
N PRO A 16 2.51 32.45 -5.15
CA PRO A 16 2.54 33.49 -6.18
C PRO A 16 3.41 33.02 -7.36
N GLU A 17 2.94 33.25 -8.58
CA GLU A 17 3.71 32.94 -9.78
C GLU A 17 5.00 33.80 -9.82
N PRO A 18 6.16 33.22 -10.15
CA PRO A 18 7.39 33.99 -10.24
C PRO A 18 7.31 35.04 -11.37
N ASP A 19 7.83 36.24 -11.10
CA ASP A 19 7.85 37.37 -12.05
C ASP A 19 8.80 37.15 -13.26
N ASP A 20 9.56 36.05 -13.27
CA ASP A 20 10.57 35.73 -14.28
C ASP A 20 10.05 34.71 -15.31
N ALA A 21 10.00 35.14 -16.57
CA ALA A 21 9.51 34.37 -17.72
C ALA A 21 10.60 33.51 -18.40
N ASP A 22 11.71 33.23 -17.73
CA ASP A 22 12.69 32.28 -18.23
C ASP A 22 12.03 30.91 -18.46
N SER A 23 12.29 30.34 -19.64
CA SER A 23 11.49 29.27 -20.27
C SER A 23 11.25 27.98 -19.44
N TYR A 24 11.98 27.78 -18.34
CA TYR A 24 11.84 26.63 -17.44
C TYR A 24 11.39 26.98 -16.01
N VAL A 25 11.44 28.26 -15.61
CA VAL A 25 11.08 28.71 -14.25
C VAL A 25 9.61 28.43 -13.93
N PRO A 26 8.64 28.71 -14.83
CA PRO A 26 7.24 28.34 -14.61
C PRO A 26 7.03 26.82 -14.51
N ALA A 27 7.73 26.02 -15.32
CA ALA A 27 7.58 24.57 -15.30
C ALA A 27 8.07 23.94 -13.98
N LEU A 28 9.22 24.39 -13.47
CA LEU A 28 9.72 23.98 -12.16
C LEU A 28 8.77 24.41 -11.04
N TYR A 29 8.28 25.64 -11.11
CA TYR A 29 7.31 26.19 -10.17
C TYR A 29 6.02 25.36 -10.11
N TYR A 30 5.41 25.04 -11.25
CA TYR A 30 4.22 24.19 -11.30
C TYR A 30 4.46 22.76 -10.80
N SER A 31 5.66 22.21 -11.02
CA SER A 31 6.05 20.92 -10.44
C SER A 31 6.08 20.95 -8.91
N GLN A 32 6.68 21.99 -8.32
CA GLN A 32 6.75 22.15 -6.87
C GLN A 32 5.37 22.34 -6.24
N MET A 33 4.51 23.12 -6.90
CA MET A 33 3.11 23.29 -6.48
C MET A 33 2.35 21.96 -6.53
N ALA A 34 2.55 21.15 -7.58
CA ALA A 34 1.95 19.82 -7.69
C ALA A 34 2.43 18.86 -6.58
N ASP A 35 3.72 18.87 -6.24
CA ASP A 35 4.28 18.05 -5.16
C ASP A 35 3.73 18.45 -3.78
N ALA A 36 3.58 19.76 -3.54
CA ALA A 36 2.98 20.29 -2.33
C ALA A 36 1.50 19.88 -2.21
N LEU A 37 0.74 19.95 -3.30
CA LEU A 37 -0.64 19.50 -3.37
C LEU A 37 -0.78 18.00 -3.09
N ALA A 38 0.09 17.18 -3.69
CA ALA A 38 0.09 15.73 -3.45
C ALA A 38 0.39 15.39 -1.98
N SER A 39 1.35 16.10 -1.38
CA SER A 39 1.70 15.95 0.03
C SER A 39 0.54 16.35 0.94
N LEU A 40 -0.11 17.47 0.66
CA LEU A 40 -1.26 17.95 1.43
C LEU A 40 -2.45 16.98 1.30
N ALA A 41 -2.74 16.50 0.09
CA ALA A 41 -3.79 15.52 -0.16
C ALA A 41 -3.57 14.24 0.66
N LYS A 42 -2.31 13.79 0.77
CA LYS A 42 -1.95 12.65 1.62
C LYS A 42 -2.24 12.92 3.10
N VAL A 43 -1.82 14.06 3.63
CA VAL A 43 -2.10 14.45 5.03
C VAL A 43 -3.60 14.48 5.31
N TYR A 44 -4.41 15.02 4.39
CA TYR A 44 -5.87 15.00 4.52
C TYR A 44 -6.45 13.59 4.49
N ALA A 45 -5.95 12.72 3.59
CA ALA A 45 -6.40 11.33 3.51
C ALA A 45 -6.10 10.55 4.79
N ASP A 46 -4.92 10.75 5.37
CA ASP A 46 -4.51 10.14 6.64
C ASP A 46 -5.42 10.62 7.78
N ALA A 47 -5.60 11.95 7.92
CA ALA A 47 -6.45 12.53 8.95
C ALA A 47 -7.93 12.10 8.83
N PHE A 48 -8.44 11.98 7.60
CA PHE A 48 -9.78 11.46 7.35
C PHE A 48 -9.90 9.99 7.76
N SER A 49 -8.90 9.17 7.43
CA SER A 49 -8.86 7.75 7.82
C SER A 49 -8.85 7.60 9.35
N ASP A 50 -8.05 8.38 10.06
CA ASP A 50 -8.03 8.41 11.52
C ASP A 50 -9.40 8.75 12.12
N ALA A 51 -10.07 9.76 11.55
CA ALA A 51 -11.41 10.14 11.98
C ALA A 51 -12.43 9.01 11.71
N ALA A 52 -12.36 8.35 10.56
CA ALA A 52 -13.22 7.23 10.20
C ALA A 52 -12.99 6.01 11.14
N TYR A 53 -11.74 5.70 11.46
CA TYR A 53 -11.40 4.68 12.45
C TYR A 53 -11.96 5.01 13.83
N ARG A 54 -11.90 6.27 14.25
CA ARG A 54 -12.50 6.71 15.51
C ARG A 54 -14.03 6.55 15.50
N ILE A 55 -14.71 6.97 14.44
CA ILE A 55 -16.15 6.80 14.25
C ILE A 55 -16.54 5.32 14.42
N ARG A 56 -15.80 4.41 13.77
CA ARG A 56 -16.01 2.97 13.90
C ARG A 56 -15.76 2.47 15.33
N LYS A 57 -14.64 2.85 15.94
CA LYS A 57 -14.25 2.42 17.30
C LYS A 57 -15.26 2.87 18.35
N GLU A 58 -15.79 4.07 18.20
CA GLU A 58 -16.78 4.67 19.12
C GLU A 58 -18.22 4.33 18.73
N ASN A 59 -18.43 3.56 17.66
CA ASN A 59 -19.74 3.17 17.12
C ASN A 59 -20.68 4.37 16.90
N LEU A 60 -20.12 5.48 16.40
CA LEU A 60 -20.88 6.70 16.12
C LEU A 60 -21.75 6.50 14.88
N THR A 61 -22.99 6.97 14.93
CA THR A 61 -23.96 6.85 13.85
C THR A 61 -24.45 8.22 13.40
N SER A 62 -24.88 8.31 12.14
CA SER A 62 -25.48 9.51 11.56
C SER A 62 -26.78 9.15 10.85
N GLU A 63 -27.79 10.01 11.00
CA GLU A 63 -29.06 9.91 10.27
C GLU A 63 -28.97 10.46 8.85
N THR A 64 -27.93 11.27 8.56
CA THR A 64 -27.77 11.97 7.27
C THR A 64 -26.74 11.30 6.38
N TYR A 65 -25.72 10.66 6.97
CA TYR A 65 -24.58 10.12 6.23
C TYR A 65 -24.29 8.67 6.62
N THR A 66 -23.70 7.94 5.68
CA THR A 66 -23.20 6.58 5.88
C THR A 66 -21.71 6.56 5.57
N LEU A 67 -20.93 5.99 6.49
CA LEU A 67 -19.52 5.67 6.28
C LEU A 67 -19.43 4.27 5.65
N ILE A 68 -18.95 4.20 4.41
CA ILE A 68 -18.72 2.96 3.67
C ILE A 68 -17.22 2.64 3.72
N GLU A 69 -16.91 1.38 4.00
CA GLU A 69 -15.55 0.85 3.93
C GLU A 69 -15.36 0.06 2.65
N HIS A 70 -14.34 0.46 1.89
CA HIS A 70 -13.91 -0.24 0.70
C HIS A 70 -12.71 -1.12 1.03
N PHE A 71 -12.79 -2.38 0.60
CA PHE A 71 -11.70 -3.34 0.74
C PHE A 71 -11.18 -3.73 -0.63
N ARG A 72 -9.87 -3.77 -0.76
CA ARG A 72 -9.21 -4.35 -1.91
C ARG A 72 -8.99 -5.83 -1.65
N GLU A 73 -9.43 -6.65 -2.58
CA GLU A 73 -9.12 -8.08 -2.60
C GLU A 73 -7.81 -8.31 -3.34
N THR A 74 -6.88 -8.98 -2.66
CA THR A 74 -5.61 -9.40 -3.24
C THR A 74 -5.46 -10.90 -3.02
N ARG A 75 -5.02 -11.63 -4.05
CA ARG A 75 -4.64 -13.03 -3.89
C ARG A 75 -3.20 -13.08 -3.37
N LYS A 76 -2.96 -13.92 -2.38
CA LYS A 76 -1.63 -14.28 -1.89
C LYS A 76 -1.47 -15.79 -1.94
N VAL A 77 -0.25 -16.28 -2.09
CA VAL A 77 0.05 -17.71 -2.01
C VAL A 77 0.13 -18.13 -0.55
N ASP A 78 -0.47 -19.27 -0.20
CA ASP A 78 -0.22 -20.01 1.02
C ASP A 78 1.13 -20.71 0.90
N VAL A 79 2.16 -20.03 1.38
CA VAL A 79 3.55 -20.48 1.24
C VAL A 79 3.81 -21.75 2.06
N ALA A 80 3.10 -21.94 3.18
CA ALA A 80 3.22 -23.14 4.00
C ALA A 80 2.66 -24.36 3.25
N LEU A 81 1.48 -24.21 2.64
CA LEU A 81 0.86 -25.28 1.86
C LEU A 81 1.68 -25.65 0.62
N VAL A 82 2.25 -24.66 -0.09
CA VAL A 82 3.16 -24.93 -1.23
C VAL A 82 4.43 -25.66 -0.78
N ARG A 83 4.97 -25.32 0.40
CA ARG A 83 6.14 -26.02 0.97
C ARG A 83 5.85 -27.48 1.30
N GLU A 84 4.64 -27.77 1.77
CA GLU A 84 4.20 -29.12 2.12
C GLU A 84 3.93 -29.99 0.88
N ASP A 85 3.18 -29.46 -0.09
CA ASP A 85 2.72 -30.23 -1.26
C ASP A 85 3.73 -30.24 -2.43
N HIS A 86 4.55 -29.18 -2.56
CA HIS A 86 5.49 -28.99 -3.66
C HIS A 86 6.86 -28.44 -3.18
N PRO A 87 7.63 -29.22 -2.40
CA PRO A 87 8.88 -28.75 -1.77
C PRO A 87 9.98 -28.38 -2.78
N ASP A 88 10.00 -29.01 -3.94
CA ASP A 88 10.87 -28.74 -5.08
C ASP A 88 10.59 -27.38 -5.72
N ILE A 89 9.32 -27.08 -5.98
CA ILE A 89 8.87 -25.78 -6.52
C ILE A 89 9.07 -24.68 -5.48
N TYR A 90 8.81 -24.97 -4.20
CA TYR A 90 9.06 -24.05 -3.10
C TYR A 90 10.53 -23.59 -3.08
N GLY A 91 11.49 -24.52 -3.21
CA GLY A 91 12.92 -24.19 -3.21
C GLY A 91 13.36 -23.28 -4.35
N GLU A 92 12.63 -23.29 -5.48
CA GLU A 92 12.92 -22.48 -6.66
C GLU A 92 12.23 -21.11 -6.64
N LEU A 93 10.99 -21.04 -6.13
CA LEU A 93 10.15 -19.84 -6.21
C LEU A 93 10.15 -18.99 -4.94
N VAL A 94 10.67 -19.51 -3.82
CA VAL A 94 10.67 -18.77 -2.56
C VAL A 94 11.60 -17.58 -2.64
N HIS A 95 11.03 -16.38 -2.52
CA HIS A 95 11.79 -15.14 -2.46
C HIS A 95 11.51 -14.44 -1.12
N LEU A 96 12.53 -13.84 -0.53
CA LEU A 96 12.30 -12.82 0.49
C LEU A 96 11.70 -11.60 -0.23
N ASP A 97 10.52 -11.13 0.19
CA ASP A 97 9.90 -9.97 -0.49
C ASP A 97 10.82 -8.73 -0.43
N ALA A 98 10.67 -7.78 -1.35
CA ALA A 98 11.59 -6.64 -1.46
C ALA A 98 11.72 -5.80 -0.18
N ARG A 99 10.70 -5.75 0.68
CA ARG A 99 10.73 -5.02 1.96
C ARG A 99 11.52 -5.79 3.01
N THR A 100 11.29 -7.09 3.07
CA THR A 100 12.02 -8.07 3.88
C THR A 100 13.48 -8.15 3.44
N ALA A 101 13.73 -8.28 2.14
CA ALA A 101 15.04 -8.22 1.51
C ALA A 101 15.72 -6.87 1.76
N GLN A 102 15.04 -5.73 1.71
CA GLN A 102 15.64 -4.44 2.05
C GLN A 102 16.02 -4.35 3.54
N SER A 103 15.23 -4.95 4.43
CA SER A 103 15.55 -5.05 5.86
C SER A 103 16.71 -6.02 6.16
N ILE A 104 16.89 -7.05 5.33
CA ILE A 104 17.90 -8.12 5.46
C ILE A 104 19.21 -7.76 4.73
N LEU A 105 19.13 -7.29 3.48
CA LEU A 105 20.26 -6.91 2.63
C LEU A 105 20.99 -5.67 3.16
N GLY A 106 20.33 -4.82 3.96
CA GLY A 106 20.97 -3.72 4.69
C GLY A 106 21.95 -4.18 5.78
N ALA A 107 21.85 -5.42 6.24
CA ALA A 107 22.79 -6.01 7.18
C ALA A 107 22.63 -7.54 7.21
N GLY A 108 23.31 -8.26 6.31
CA GLY A 108 23.33 -9.73 6.33
C GLY A 108 23.78 -10.34 7.68
N VAL A 109 24.43 -9.56 8.54
CA VAL A 109 24.75 -9.89 9.94
C VAL A 109 23.50 -9.94 10.83
N LEU A 110 22.51 -9.08 10.58
CA LEU A 110 21.24 -9.05 11.33
C LEU A 110 20.35 -10.24 10.98
N PHE A 111 20.46 -10.85 9.79
CA PHE A 111 19.67 -12.05 9.44
C PHE A 111 19.96 -13.22 10.40
N TRP A 112 21.24 -13.56 10.58
CA TRP A 112 21.65 -14.64 11.48
C TRP A 112 21.41 -14.28 12.95
N GLN A 113 21.59 -13.01 13.33
CA GLN A 113 21.23 -12.55 14.68
C GLN A 113 19.71 -12.57 14.94
N CYS A 114 18.88 -12.29 13.94
CA CYS A 114 17.43 -12.41 14.05
C CYS A 114 16.98 -13.88 14.04
N ALA A 115 17.65 -14.75 13.29
CA ALA A 115 17.38 -16.19 13.30
C ALA A 115 17.71 -16.82 14.67
N ASP A 116 18.79 -16.36 15.32
CA ASP A 116 19.15 -16.78 16.69
C ASP A 116 18.16 -16.29 17.76
N VAL A 117 17.45 -15.17 17.52
CA VAL A 117 16.54 -14.54 18.51
C VAL A 117 15.08 -14.95 18.32
N GLU A 118 14.58 -14.96 17.08
CA GLU A 118 13.17 -15.26 16.79
C GLU A 118 12.96 -16.68 16.22
N GLY A 119 14.03 -17.40 15.91
CA GLY A 119 13.99 -18.71 15.28
C GLY A 119 13.96 -18.63 13.75
N GLU A 120 14.71 -19.51 13.10
CA GLU A 120 14.79 -19.61 11.64
C GLU A 120 13.40 -19.85 11.00
N GLU A 121 12.54 -20.64 11.64
CA GLU A 121 11.17 -20.89 11.18
C GLU A 121 10.28 -19.62 11.14
N ALA A 122 10.40 -18.73 12.12
CA ALA A 122 9.63 -17.48 12.17
C ALA A 122 10.05 -16.46 11.09
N LEU A 123 11.29 -16.58 10.59
CA LEU A 123 11.78 -15.81 9.44
C LEU A 123 11.35 -16.44 8.12
N LEU A 124 11.28 -17.77 8.04
CA LEU A 124 10.75 -18.49 6.88
C LEU A 124 9.23 -18.28 6.71
N ASP A 125 8.48 -17.98 7.77
CA ASP A 125 7.07 -17.52 7.68
C ASP A 125 6.92 -16.17 6.96
N LYS A 126 8.01 -15.40 6.80
CA LYS A 126 8.05 -14.16 6.02
C LYS A 126 8.45 -14.39 4.56
N ALA A 127 8.67 -15.65 4.17
CA ALA A 127 8.89 -16.02 2.79
C ALA A 127 7.68 -15.70 1.92
N VAL A 128 7.92 -15.24 0.69
CA VAL A 128 6.84 -14.87 -0.23
C VAL A 128 7.04 -15.56 -1.56
N ILE A 129 5.99 -16.28 -1.98
CA ILE A 129 5.83 -16.74 -3.36
C ILE A 129 4.80 -15.80 -4.01
N THR A 130 5.14 -15.25 -5.17
CA THR A 130 4.19 -14.42 -5.91
C THR A 130 3.18 -15.32 -6.63
N VAL A 131 1.92 -14.87 -6.73
CA VAL A 131 0.86 -15.59 -7.45
C VAL A 131 1.32 -15.95 -8.86
N LYS A 132 1.92 -14.98 -9.56
CA LYS A 132 2.43 -15.16 -10.91
C LYS A 132 3.51 -16.25 -11.00
N ALA A 133 4.47 -16.25 -10.08
CA ALA A 133 5.54 -17.26 -10.08
C ALA A 133 4.99 -18.67 -9.84
N LEU A 134 3.98 -18.81 -8.97
CA LEU A 134 3.32 -20.08 -8.73
C LEU A 134 2.50 -20.54 -9.95
N GLU A 135 1.73 -19.64 -10.56
CA GLU A 135 0.96 -19.90 -11.79
C GLU A 135 1.85 -20.29 -12.97
N GLU A 136 3.03 -19.68 -13.10
CA GLU A 136 4.01 -20.03 -14.15
C GLU A 136 4.63 -21.43 -13.95
N SER A 137 4.74 -21.89 -12.70
CA SER A 137 5.30 -23.21 -12.38
C SER A 137 4.27 -24.33 -12.44
N LEU A 138 3.08 -24.13 -11.86
CA LEU A 138 2.04 -25.16 -11.73
C LEU A 138 0.95 -25.07 -12.81
N GLY A 139 0.77 -23.91 -13.43
CA GLY A 139 -0.42 -23.57 -14.21
C GLY A 139 -1.55 -23.00 -13.33
N GLU A 140 -2.34 -22.08 -13.89
CA GLU A 140 -3.35 -21.29 -13.15
C GLU A 140 -4.40 -22.16 -12.41
N GLU A 141 -4.87 -23.23 -13.06
CA GLU A 141 -5.84 -24.17 -12.47
C GLU A 141 -5.28 -24.93 -11.25
N TYR A 142 -4.01 -25.30 -11.31
CA TYR A 142 -3.34 -26.06 -10.25
C TYR A 142 -2.74 -25.17 -9.15
N ALA A 143 -2.53 -23.87 -9.44
CA ALA A 143 -2.10 -22.89 -8.45
C ALA A 143 -3.26 -22.42 -7.54
N ALA A 144 -4.50 -22.46 -8.03
CA ALA A 144 -5.69 -21.94 -7.33
C ALA A 144 -5.91 -22.47 -5.90
N PRO A 145 -5.71 -23.77 -5.59
CA PRO A 145 -5.86 -24.30 -4.23
C PRO A 145 -4.91 -23.68 -3.20
N TYR A 146 -3.76 -23.16 -3.66
CA TYR A 146 -2.74 -22.55 -2.83
C TYR A 146 -2.91 -21.04 -2.70
N MET A 147 -4.01 -20.46 -3.18
CA MET A 147 -4.26 -19.03 -3.11
C MET A 147 -5.20 -18.68 -1.96
N VAL A 148 -4.75 -17.78 -1.09
CA VAL A 148 -5.55 -17.16 -0.04
C VAL A 148 -5.99 -15.77 -0.48
N LEU A 149 -7.29 -15.51 -0.38
CA LEU A 149 -7.83 -14.16 -0.54
C LEU A 149 -7.51 -13.33 0.70
N LYS A 150 -6.68 -12.32 0.51
CA LYS A 150 -6.41 -11.29 1.52
C LYS A 150 -7.21 -10.04 1.19
N ARG A 151 -8.15 -9.71 2.08
CA ARG A 151 -8.82 -8.41 2.10
C ARG A 151 -7.96 -7.41 2.86
N THR A 152 -7.58 -6.35 2.20
CA THR A 152 -6.89 -5.22 2.83
C THR A 152 -7.79 -4.01 2.72
N HIS A 153 -7.91 -3.23 3.80
CA HIS A 153 -8.63 -1.96 3.77
C HIS A 153 -8.01 -1.06 2.71
N ASP A 154 -8.85 -0.48 1.84
CA ASP A 154 -8.43 0.40 0.75
C ASP A 154 -8.71 1.86 1.13
N ARG A 155 -9.98 2.20 1.36
CA ARG A 155 -10.39 3.57 1.72
C ARG A 155 -11.75 3.60 2.42
N PHE A 156 -12.00 4.71 3.09
CA PHE A 156 -13.33 5.09 3.55
C PHE A 156 -14.01 6.03 2.55
N GLU A 157 -15.34 5.99 2.51
CA GLU A 157 -16.18 6.91 1.74
C GLU A 157 -17.36 7.34 2.61
N VAL A 158 -17.72 8.64 2.54
CA VAL A 158 -18.92 9.16 3.19
C VAL A 158 -19.94 9.47 2.11
N VAL A 159 -21.10 8.81 2.17
CA VAL A 159 -22.21 9.04 1.24
C VAL A 159 -23.43 9.58 1.99
N PRO A 160 -24.23 10.45 1.36
CA PRO A 160 -25.56 10.79 1.87
C PRO A 160 -26.44 9.54 1.95
N ARG A 161 -27.32 9.47 2.95
CA ARG A 161 -28.38 8.47 3.05
C ARG A 161 -29.54 8.75 2.11
#